data_AF-A0A0C2FS65-F1
#
_entry.id   AF-A0A0C2FS65-F1
#
_cell.length_a   1.000
_cell.length_b   1.000
_cell.length_c   1.000
_cell.angle_alpha   90.00
_cell.angle_beta   90.00
_cell.angle_gamma   90.00
#
_symmetry.space_group_name_H-M   'P 1'
#
loop_
_entity.id
_entity.type
_entity.pdbx_description
1 polymer ?
#
loop_
_entity_poly.entity_id
_entity_poly.type
_entity_poly.pdbx_seq_one_letter_code
_entity_poly.pdbx_strand_id
1 'polypeptide(L)'
;MKATPELLLASLIESELVLNPYSGIETQLEKKATYMQSRVDKLHQYNQDANAGVALTKSQDEARSKLDEVIKHQDYVKSGI
;
A
#
# COMPACT_ATOMS: atom_id res chain seq x y z
N MET A 1 -29.28 16.05 29.52
CA MET A 1 -30.14 14.97 29.01
C MET A 1 -29.39 13.64 29.16
N LYS A 2 -30.00 12.61 29.72
CA LYS A 2 -29.43 11.25 29.74
C LYS A 2 -29.81 10.58 28.42
N ALA A 3 -28.84 10.17 27.62
CA ALA A 3 -29.10 9.47 26.37
C ALA A 3 -29.82 8.14 26.66
N THR A 4 -30.90 7.88 25.93
CA THR A 4 -31.70 6.65 26.07
C THR A 4 -30.85 5.45 25.61
N PRO A 5 -30.77 4.34 26.38
CA PRO A 5 -29.90 3.21 26.05
C PRO A 5 -30.13 2.60 24.65
N GLU A 6 -31.36 2.67 24.15
CA GLU A 6 -31.75 2.18 22.82
C GLU A 6 -31.10 2.99 21.68
N LEU A 7 -30.92 4.30 21.86
CA LEU A 7 -30.23 5.18 20.91
C LEU A 7 -28.72 4.90 20.90
N LEU A 8 -28.13 4.58 22.05
CA LEU A 8 -26.74 4.17 22.16
C LEU A 8 -26.50 2.82 21.47
N LEU A 9 -27.42 1.86 21.64
CA LEU A 9 -27.33 0.56 20.98
C LEU A 9 -27.49 0.67 19.45
N ALA A 10 -28.44 1.47 18.97
CA ALA A 10 -28.62 1.74 17.55
C ALA A 10 -27.38 2.40 16.95
N SER A 11 -26.77 3.37 17.64
CA SER A 11 -25.52 4.01 17.20
C SER A 11 -24.30 3.06 17.17
N LEU A 12 -24.30 2.02 18.03
CA LEU A 12 -23.28 0.98 18.03
C LEU A 12 -23.49 -0.02 16.89
N ILE A 13 -24.74 -0.31 16.50
CA ILE A 13 -25.07 -1.19 15.37
C ILE A 13 -24.79 -0.48 14.03
N GLU A 14 -25.06 0.81 13.95
CA GLU A 14 -24.74 1.66 12.79
C GLU A 14 -23.28 2.12 12.75
N SER A 15 -22.50 1.77 13.76
CA SER A 15 -21.06 2.03 13.79
C SER A 15 -20.37 1.33 12.63
N GLU A 16 -19.58 2.07 11.86
CA GLU A 16 -18.68 1.57 10.81
C GLU A 16 -17.78 0.42 11.31
N LEU A 17 -17.51 0.39 12.62
CA LEU A 17 -16.71 -0.62 13.31
C LEU A 17 -17.46 -1.95 13.50
N VAL A 18 -18.80 -1.93 13.55
CA VAL A 18 -19.64 -3.14 13.61
C VAL A 18 -20.05 -3.59 12.20
N LEU A 19 -20.30 -2.63 11.30
CA LEU A 19 -20.68 -2.90 9.91
C LEU A 19 -19.49 -3.32 9.04
N ASN A 20 -18.29 -2.82 9.34
CA ASN A 20 -17.06 -3.22 8.68
C ASN A 20 -15.87 -3.24 9.67
N PRO A 21 -15.80 -4.27 10.53
CA PRO A 21 -14.78 -4.36 11.59
C PRO A 21 -13.34 -4.42 11.08
N TYR A 22 -13.15 -4.73 9.79
CA TYR A 22 -11.83 -4.83 9.17
C TYR A 22 -11.49 -3.65 8.24
N SER A 23 -12.40 -2.68 8.05
CA SER A 23 -12.21 -1.49 7.19
C SER A 23 -10.89 -0.74 7.44
N GLY A 24 -10.50 -0.61 8.71
CA GLY A 24 -9.23 0.01 9.09
C GLY A 24 -8.00 -0.79 8.60
N ILE A 25 -8.07 -2.12 8.65
CA ILE A 25 -7.02 -3.00 8.14
C ILE A 25 -6.96 -2.93 6.61
N GLU A 26 -8.12 -3.01 5.95
CA GLU A 26 -8.24 -2.88 4.49
C GLU A 26 -7.63 -1.56 3.99
N THR A 27 -8.00 -0.43 4.62
CA THR A 27 -7.46 0.89 4.31
C THR A 27 -5.92 0.94 4.46
N GLN A 28 -5.38 0.32 5.50
CA GLN A 28 -3.93 0.27 5.71
C GLN A 28 -3.23 -0.62 4.67
N LEU A 29 -3.85 -1.73 4.28
CA LEU A 29 -3.35 -2.61 3.23
C LEU A 29 -3.34 -1.89 1.87
N GLU A 30 -4.40 -1.16 1.51
CA GLU A 30 -4.46 -0.36 0.28
C GLU A 30 -3.40 0.75 0.26
N LYS A 31 -3.22 1.48 1.36
CA LYS A 31 -2.16 2.49 1.50
C LYS A 31 -0.78 1.88 1.30
N LYS A 32 -0.55 0.71 1.91
CA LYS A 32 0.73 -0.01 1.77
C LYS A 32 0.95 -0.52 0.35
N ALA A 33 -0.08 -1.03 -0.31
CA ALA A 33 -0.02 -1.46 -1.71
C ALA A 33 0.32 -0.28 -2.64
N THR A 34 -0.34 0.86 -2.45
CA THR A 34 -0.08 2.10 -3.19
C THR A 34 1.36 2.58 -2.99
N TYR A 35 1.83 2.58 -1.74
CA TYR A 35 3.21 2.94 -1.41
C TYR A 35 4.22 2.01 -2.10
N MET A 36 3.98 0.71 -2.11
CA MET A 36 4.86 -0.26 -2.77
C MET A 36 4.89 -0.05 -4.29
N GLN A 37 3.74 0.20 -4.92
CA GLN A 37 3.68 0.53 -6.34
C GLN A 37 4.52 1.77 -6.66
N SER A 38 4.40 2.84 -5.88
CA SER A 38 5.20 4.06 -6.08
C SER A 38 6.71 3.83 -6.03
N ARG A 39 7.16 2.84 -5.23
CA ARG A 39 8.58 2.46 -5.17
C ARG A 39 9.01 1.71 -6.42
N VAL A 40 8.18 0.79 -6.92
CA VAL A 40 8.43 0.06 -8.17
C VAL A 40 8.52 1.04 -9.34
N ASP A 41 7.59 2.00 -9.44
CA ASP A 41 7.61 3.03 -10.47
C ASP A 41 8.92 3.84 -10.43
N LYS A 42 9.39 4.17 -9.22
CA LYS A 42 10.66 4.90 -9.03
C LYS A 42 11.88 4.09 -9.46
N LEU A 43 11.88 2.78 -9.24
CA LEU A 43 12.94 1.90 -9.72
C LEU A 43 12.92 1.74 -11.25
N HIS A 44 11.73 1.70 -11.86
CA HIS A 44 11.60 1.77 -13.31
C HIS A 44 12.15 3.08 -13.85
N GLN A 45 11.87 4.21 -13.19
CA GLN A 45 12.43 5.51 -13.56
C GLN A 45 13.96 5.47 -13.54
N TYR A 46 14.59 4.92 -12.49
CA TYR A 46 16.05 4.78 -12.45
C TYR A 46 16.59 3.93 -13.60
N ASN A 47 15.91 2.84 -13.98
CA ASN A 47 16.31 2.07 -15.15
C ASN A 47 16.19 2.87 -16.46
N GLN A 48 15.13 3.66 -16.63
CA GLN A 48 14.97 4.54 -17.79
C GLN A 48 16.07 5.60 -17.85
N ASP A 49 16.36 6.24 -16.72
CA ASP A 49 17.41 7.25 -16.57
C ASP A 49 18.78 6.65 -16.92
N ALA A 50 19.11 5.47 -16.38
CA ALA A 50 20.34 4.75 -16.69
C ALA A 50 20.44 4.40 -18.18
N ASN A 51 19.35 3.91 -18.78
CA ASN A 51 19.30 3.57 -20.21
C ASN A 51 19.42 4.82 -21.10
N ALA A 52 18.97 5.97 -20.63
CA ALA A 52 19.15 7.27 -21.28
C ALA A 52 20.56 7.87 -21.06
N GLY A 53 21.44 7.18 -20.33
CA GLY A 53 22.79 7.64 -20.03
C GLY A 53 22.89 8.68 -18.91
N VAL A 54 21.82 8.86 -18.13
CA VAL A 54 21.84 9.72 -16.93
C VAL A 54 22.69 9.05 -15.85
N ALA A 55 23.64 9.79 -15.29
CA ALA A 55 24.47 9.32 -14.19
C ALA A 55 23.62 9.18 -12.91
N LEU A 56 23.48 7.94 -12.44
CA LEU A 56 22.82 7.63 -11.19
C LEU A 56 23.81 7.69 -10.01
N THR A 57 23.29 7.94 -8.81
CA THR A 57 24.08 7.72 -7.60
C THR A 57 24.24 6.23 -7.35
N LYS A 58 25.28 5.85 -6.59
CA LYS A 58 25.51 4.45 -6.18
C LYS A 58 24.28 3.82 -5.53
N SER A 59 23.57 4.56 -4.68
CA SER A 59 22.35 4.05 -4.02
C SER A 59 21.18 3.83 -4.98
N GLN A 60 21.07 4.63 -6.04
CA GLN A 60 20.05 4.45 -7.09
C GLN A 60 20.37 3.23 -7.97
N ASP A 61 21.64 3.04 -8.33
CA ASP A 61 22.10 1.86 -9.07
C ASP A 61 21.90 0.55 -8.26
N GLU A 62 22.26 0.56 -6.97
CA GLU A 62 22.00 -0.57 -6.08
C GLU A 62 20.50 -0.85 -5.94
N ALA A 63 19.68 0.19 -5.80
CA ALA A 63 18.24 0.03 -5.69
C ALA A 63 17.61 -0.55 -6.97
N ARG A 64 17.97 -0.04 -8.15
CA ARG A 64 17.39 -0.53 -9.42
C ARG A 64 17.83 -1.95 -9.76
N SER A 65 19.03 -2.38 -9.34
CA SER A 65 19.50 -3.76 -9.54
C SER A 65 18.61 -4.83 -8.89
N LYS A 66 17.78 -4.43 -7.90
CA LYS A 66 16.85 -5.30 -7.19
C LYS A 66 15.42 -5.24 -7.73
N LEU A 67 15.18 -4.50 -8.81
CA LEU A 67 13.83 -4.28 -9.34
C LEU A 67 13.11 -5.60 -9.67
N ASP A 68 13.79 -6.52 -10.35
CA ASP A 68 13.20 -7.81 -10.74
C ASP A 68 12.74 -8.63 -9.53
N GLU A 69 13.53 -8.62 -8.45
CA GLU A 69 13.17 -9.27 -7.19
C GLU A 69 11.94 -8.61 -6.54
N VAL A 70 11.89 -7.28 -6.56
CA VAL A 70 10.75 -6.51 -6.02
C VAL A 70 9.47 -6.79 -6.81
N ILE A 71 9.53 -6.82 -8.15
CA ILE A 71 8.39 -7.15 -9.01
C ILE A 71 7.89 -8.57 -8.71
N LYS A 72 8.81 -9.54 -8.65
CA LYS A 72 8.45 -10.94 -8.34
C LYS A 72 7.75 -11.07 -6.98
N HIS A 73 8.23 -10.38 -5.96
CA HIS A 73 7.58 -10.37 -4.65
C HIS A 73 6.20 -9.68 -4.68
N GLN A 74 6.05 -8.62 -5.47
CA GLN A 74 4.77 -7.94 -5.64
C GLN A 74 3.75 -8.84 -6.35
N ASP A 75 4.17 -9.55 -7.40
CA ASP A 75 3.30 -10.47 -8.14
C ASP A 75 2.89 -11.67 -7.28
N TYR A 76 3.81 -12.21 -6.47
CA TYR A 76 3.47 -13.26 -5.50
C TYR A 76 2.35 -12.82 -4.55
N VAL A 77 2.47 -11.61 -3.98
CA VAL A 77 1.44 -11.05 -3.09
C VAL A 77 0.12 -10.83 -3.80
N LYS A 78 0.13 -10.36 -5.05
CA LYS A 78 -1.09 -10.19 -5.87
C LYS A 78 -1.77 -11.51 -6.21
N SER A 79 -0.98 -12.57 -6.45
CA SER A 79 -1.49 -13.89 -6.83
C SER A 79 -1.98 -14.76 -5.66
N GLY A 80 -1.57 -14.40 -4.44
CA GLY A 80 -1.96 -15.09 -3.20
C GLY A 80 -3.20 -14.51 -2.50
N ILE A 81 -3.80 -13.48 -3.09
CA ILE A 81 -5.12 -12.92 -2.75
C ILE A 81 -6.12 -13.44 -3.79
#